data_AF-A0A426X017-F1
#
_entry.id   AF-A0A426X017-F1
#
_cell.length_a   1.000
_cell.length_b   1.000
_cell.length_c   1.000
_cell.angle_alpha   90.00
_cell.angle_beta   90.00
_cell.angle_gamma   90.00
#
_symmetry.space_group_name_H-M   'P 1'
#
loop_
_entity.id
_entity.type
_entity.pdbx_description
1 polymer ?
#
loop_
_entity_poly.entity_id
_entity_poly.type
_entity_poly.pdbx_seq_one_letter_code
_entity_poly.pdbx_strand_id
1 'polypeptide(L)'
;MYRPIWSKLQTLQVVTVFSGGHVEEEIISVLQGKEMGLRDHGELIKVHVVPYHMLWRVTADAKALAAIALYEMAKRNGLLP
;
A
#
# COMPACT_ATOMS: atom_id res chain seq x y z
N MET A 1 17.61 21.49 -24.31
CA MET A 1 17.93 20.60 -23.18
C MET A 1 16.62 20.21 -22.50
N TYR A 2 15.99 19.14 -23.00
CA TYR A 2 14.66 18.70 -22.56
C TYR A 2 14.82 17.87 -21.28
N ARG A 3 14.35 18.37 -20.14
CA ARG A 3 14.32 17.58 -18.90
C ARG A 3 13.09 16.68 -18.95
N PRO A 4 13.22 15.34 -18.88
CA PRO A 4 12.06 14.46 -18.87
C PRO A 4 11.29 14.68 -17.58
N ILE A 5 9.97 14.88 -17.69
CA ILE A 5 9.01 14.99 -16.57
C ILE A 5 9.02 13.74 -15.67
N TRP A 6 9.67 12.67 -16.12
CA TRP A 6 9.83 11.39 -15.43
C TRP A 6 10.86 11.39 -14.30
N SER A 7 11.62 12.48 -14.07
CA SER A 7 12.67 12.51 -13.03
C SER A 7 12.13 12.58 -11.59
N LYS A 8 10.81 12.60 -11.38
CA LYS A 8 10.16 12.59 -10.05
C LYS A 8 9.40 11.29 -9.74
N LEU A 9 9.60 10.24 -10.54
CA LEU A 9 9.10 8.89 -10.23
C LEU A 9 10.23 8.04 -9.63
N GLN A 10 10.90 8.56 -8.60
CA GLN A 10 11.68 7.70 -7.70
C GLN A 10 10.71 7.11 -6.68
N THR A 11 10.06 6.04 -7.11
CA THR A 11 9.62 4.90 -6.31
C THR A 11 8.95 5.22 -4.97
N LEU A 12 7.77 5.85 -5.00
CA LEU A 12 6.82 5.72 -3.89
C LEU A 12 6.33 4.27 -3.86
N GLN A 13 7.01 3.40 -3.11
CA GLN A 13 6.45 2.11 -2.75
C GLN A 13 5.37 2.39 -1.71
N VAL A 14 4.11 2.27 -2.10
CA VAL A 14 2.98 2.42 -1.17
C VAL A 14 2.77 1.07 -0.51
N VAL A 15 3.25 0.91 0.73
CA VAL A 15 2.86 -0.24 1.55
C VAL A 15 1.42 -0.02 1.98
N THR A 16 0.53 -0.82 1.42
CA THR A 16 -0.89 -0.81 1.75
C THR A 16 -1.15 -1.88 2.81
N VAL A 17 -1.47 -1.46 4.03
CA VAL A 17 -1.76 -2.40 5.12
C VAL A 17 -3.25 -2.75 5.07
N PHE A 18 -3.52 -4.05 4.92
CA PHE A 18 -4.87 -4.61 5.02
C PHE A 18 -5.07 -5.18 6.43
N SER A 19 -6.17 -4.81 7.10
CA SER A 19 -6.62 -5.51 8.31
C SER A 19 -7.89 -6.31 8.00
N GLY A 20 -7.77 -7.63 8.07
CA GLY A 20 -8.89 -8.56 8.10
C GLY A 20 -9.46 -8.79 9.50
N GLY A 21 -9.04 -8.02 10.51
CA GLY A 21 -9.44 -8.18 11.92
C GLY A 21 -9.69 -6.84 12.63
N HIS A 22 -10.08 -6.91 13.89
CA HIS A 22 -10.21 -5.73 14.75
C HIS A 22 -8.80 -5.17 15.02
N VAL A 23 -8.50 -4.02 14.45
CA VAL A 23 -7.28 -3.27 14.74
C VAL A 23 -7.70 -2.03 15.50
N GLU A 24 -7.04 -1.80 16.63
CA GLU A 24 -7.31 -0.64 17.47
C GLU A 24 -7.06 0.66 16.68
N GLU A 25 -7.95 1.62 16.81
CA GLU A 25 -7.89 2.89 16.10
C GLU A 25 -6.58 3.64 16.37
N GLU A 26 -6.01 3.46 17.56
CA GLU A 26 -4.70 3.98 17.94
C GLU A 26 -3.57 3.45 17.03
N ILE A 27 -3.59 2.16 16.70
CA ILE A 27 -2.62 1.53 15.79
C ILE A 27 -2.75 2.11 14.38
N ILE A 28 -3.99 2.32 13.91
CA ILE A 28 -4.26 2.93 12.61
C ILE A 28 -3.70 4.36 12.57
N SER A 29 -3.90 5.14 13.64
CA SER A 29 -3.42 6.52 13.73
C SER A 29 -1.89 6.61 13.69
N VAL A 30 -1.20 5.66 14.35
CA VAL A 30 0.27 5.61 14.42
C VAL A 30 0.89 5.19 13.08
N LEU A 31 0.20 4.35 12.32
CA LEU A 31 0.67 3.87 11.03
C LEU A 31 0.46 4.90 9.91
N GLN A 32 -0.59 5.71 9.98
CA GLN A 32 -0.93 6.64 8.91
C GLN A 32 0.18 7.66 8.67
N GLY A 33 0.69 7.71 7.44
CA GLY A 33 1.72 8.66 7.03
C GLY A 33 3.12 8.36 7.58
N LYS A 34 3.29 7.25 8.31
CA LYS A 34 4.59 6.82 8.81
C LYS A 34 5.53 6.51 7.64
N GLU A 35 6.73 7.03 7.75
CA GLU A 35 7.78 6.76 6.79
C GLU A 35 8.48 5.47 7.19
N MET A 36 8.62 4.58 6.22
CA MET A 36 9.35 3.34 6.35
C MET A 36 10.37 3.29 5.20
N GLY A 37 11.41 2.47 5.30
CA GLY A 37 12.45 2.36 4.28
C GLY A 37 13.79 2.98 4.67
N LEU A 38 14.85 2.51 4.03
CA LEU A 38 16.20 3.01 4.22
C LEU A 38 16.36 4.33 3.45
N ARG A 39 16.03 5.44 4.11
CA ARG A 39 16.22 6.80 3.58
C ARG A 39 17.65 7.03 3.10
N ASP A 40 18.63 6.48 3.81
CA ASP A 40 20.06 6.58 3.48
C ASP A 40 20.43 5.85 2.18
N HIS A 41 19.59 4.91 1.74
CA HIS A 41 19.73 4.17 0.48
C HIS A 41 18.78 4.68 -0.61
N GLY A 42 18.11 5.83 -0.40
CA GLY A 42 17.22 6.45 -1.37
C GLY A 42 15.80 5.88 -1.40
N GLU A 43 15.41 5.09 -0.41
CA GLU A 43 14.04 4.58 -0.29
C GLU A 43 13.12 5.63 0.34
N LEU A 44 11.99 5.91 -0.32
CA LEU A 44 10.94 6.81 0.14
C LEU A 44 9.63 6.04 0.21
N ILE A 45 9.44 5.26 1.28
CA ILE A 45 8.22 4.47 1.50
C ILE A 45 7.38 5.20 2.54
N LYS A 46 6.13 5.49 2.19
CA LYS A 46 5.18 6.14 3.10
C LYS A 46 3.93 5.27 3.23
N VAL A 47 3.57 4.96 4.47
CA VAL A 47 2.38 4.17 4.78
C VAL A 47 1.14 5.01 4.55
N HIS A 48 0.18 4.41 3.83
CA HIS A 48 -1.15 4.99 3.62
C HIS A 48 -2.20 3.94 4.00
N VAL A 49 -3.04 4.30 4.97
CA VAL A 49 -4.25 3.57 5.33
C VAL A 49 -5.37 4.02 4.40
N VAL A 50 -5.98 3.07 3.71
CA VAL A 50 -7.03 3.31 2.73
C VAL A 50 -8.20 2.36 3.01
N PRO A 51 -9.46 2.81 2.95
CA PRO A 51 -10.60 1.92 3.02
C PRO A 51 -10.49 0.82 1.98
N TYR A 52 -10.73 -0.43 2.39
CA TYR A 52 -10.48 -1.58 1.54
C TYR A 52 -11.21 -1.53 0.18
N HIS A 53 -12.46 -1.07 0.16
CA HIS A 53 -13.24 -0.96 -1.08
C HIS A 53 -12.67 0.07 -2.08
N MET A 54 -11.75 0.94 -1.64
CA MET A 54 -11.04 1.93 -2.46
C MET A 54 -9.64 1.48 -2.90
N LEU A 55 -9.12 0.35 -2.38
CA LEU A 55 -7.71 -0.04 -2.59
C LEU A 55 -7.31 -0.11 -4.06
N TRP A 56 -8.18 -0.67 -4.90
CA TRP A 56 -7.95 -0.82 -6.34
C TRP A 56 -7.94 0.51 -7.10
N ARG A 57 -8.49 1.59 -6.53
CA ARG A 57 -8.52 2.93 -7.15
C ARG A 57 -7.32 3.78 -6.80
N VAL A 58 -6.66 3.50 -5.68
CA VAL A 58 -5.59 4.35 -5.13
C VAL A 58 -4.19 3.94 -5.59
N THR A 59 -4.04 2.77 -6.21
CA THR A 59 -2.75 2.27 -6.69
C THR A 59 -2.87 1.62 -8.07
N ALA A 60 -1.86 1.86 -8.90
CA ALA A 60 -1.67 1.16 -10.17
C ALA A 60 -0.57 0.08 -10.08
N ASP A 61 -0.01 -0.15 -8.87
CA ASP A 61 1.05 -1.12 -8.68
C ASP A 61 0.53 -2.56 -8.90
N ALA A 62 1.18 -3.27 -9.82
CA ALA A 62 0.75 -4.60 -10.23
C ALA A 62 0.82 -5.62 -9.08
N LYS A 63 1.80 -5.50 -8.16
CA LYS A 63 1.94 -6.43 -7.03
C LYS A 63 0.85 -6.20 -6.00
N ALA A 64 0.52 -4.93 -5.71
CA ALA A 64 -0.59 -4.57 -4.85
C ALA A 64 -1.93 -5.06 -5.43
N LEU A 65 -2.17 -4.84 -6.72
CA LEU A 65 -3.38 -5.31 -7.40
C LEU A 65 -3.49 -6.85 -7.41
N ALA A 66 -2.39 -7.55 -7.64
CA ALA A 66 -2.35 -9.01 -7.55
C ALA A 66 -2.65 -9.52 -6.14
N ALA A 67 -2.10 -8.88 -5.11
CA ALA A 67 -2.38 -9.23 -3.72
C ALA A 67 -3.86 -9.04 -3.35
N ILE A 68 -4.49 -7.94 -3.79
CA ILE A 68 -5.94 -7.70 -3.62
C ILE A 68 -6.73 -8.85 -4.26
N ALA A 69 -6.41 -9.21 -5.51
CA ALA A 69 -7.13 -10.26 -6.22
C ALA A 69 -6.99 -11.62 -5.53
N LEU A 70 -5.78 -11.99 -5.09
CA LEU A 70 -5.54 -13.23 -4.36
C LEU A 70 -6.31 -13.28 -3.04
N TYR A 71 -6.29 -12.18 -2.27
CA TYR A 71 -7.03 -12.08 -1.02
C TYR A 71 -8.54 -12.23 -1.24
N GLU A 72 -9.12 -11.52 -2.22
CA GLU A 72 -10.54 -11.62 -2.56
C GLU A 72 -10.95 -13.05 -2.93
N MET A 73 -10.15 -13.73 -3.75
CA MET A 73 -10.42 -15.11 -4.15
C MET A 73 -10.32 -16.08 -2.98
N ALA A 74 -9.29 -15.93 -2.15
CA ALA A 74 -9.11 -16.78 -0.98
C ALA A 74 -10.26 -16.61 0.03
N LYS A 75 -10.71 -15.37 0.26
CA LYS A 75 -11.87 -15.09 1.12
C LYS A 75 -13.17 -15.68 0.56
N ARG A 76 -13.45 -15.49 -0.74
CA ARG A 76 -14.67 -16.02 -1.39
C ARG A 76 -14.71 -17.55 -1.39
N ASN A 77 -13.55 -18.20 -1.48
CA ASN A 77 -13.43 -19.65 -1.46
C ASN A 77 -13.36 -20.25 -0.05
N GLY A 78 -13.49 -19.43 1.01
CA GLY A 78 -13.41 -19.90 2.40
C GLY A 78 -12.02 -20.41 2.80
N LEU A 79 -10.96 -20.00 2.09
CA LEU A 79 -9.57 -20.34 2.41
C LEU A 79 -8.98 -19.45 3.49
N LEU A 80 -9.66 -18.34 3.79
CA LEU A 80 -9.33 -17.43 4.89
C LEU A 80 -10.47 -17.48 5.91
N PRO A 81 -10.16 -17.37 7.22
CA PRO A 81 -11.17 -17.27 8.28
C PRO A 81 -12.09 -16.06 8.12
#